data_AF-A0A640VTW5-F1
#
_entry.id   AF-A0A640VTW5-F1
#
_cell.length_a   1.000
_cell.length_b   1.000
_cell.length_c   1.000
_cell.angle_alpha   90.00
_cell.angle_beta   90.00
_cell.angle_gamma   90.00
#
_symmetry.space_group_name_H-M   'P 1'
#
loop_
_entity.id
_entity.type
_entity.pdbx_description
1 polymer ?
#
loop_
_entity_poly.entity_id
_entity_poly.type
_entity_poly.pdbx_seq_one_letter_code
_entity_poly.pdbx_strand_id
1 'polypeptide(L)'
;MINDDQLTAARESFSGKNMTETQLNKAIAIADIIHADIQKSGSFIEPLTDFSHAFARSEKFDAMRAEKMIRDVFTATRGQSMNQMRESLQTAADNLPDTARARALVCAESIGDLIQAAPTQPFYLAQDRAAVTLSSEFGITQNAAKALMADVFEQAHGKELYAHGKELEEAYHKPVREAEIAARKAEQLQSRNHTQSYS
;
A
#
# COMPACT_ATOMS: atom_id res chain seq x y z
N MET A 1 -0.08 13.63 -8.88
CA MET A 1 0.13 14.35 -10.15
C MET A 1 1.30 13.68 -10.86
N ILE A 2 1.12 13.33 -12.13
CA ILE A 2 2.22 12.86 -12.98
C ILE A 2 3.19 14.05 -13.12
N ASN A 3 4.49 13.86 -12.89
CA ASN A 3 5.47 14.91 -13.17
C ASN A 3 5.60 15.09 -14.69
N ASP A 4 5.77 16.33 -15.16
CA ASP A 4 5.89 16.66 -16.59
C ASP A 4 7.02 15.85 -17.28
N ASP A 5 8.08 15.53 -16.53
CA ASP A 5 9.18 14.67 -17.00
C ASP A 5 8.72 13.24 -17.30
N GLN A 6 7.86 12.67 -16.45
CA GLN A 6 7.35 11.31 -16.64
C GLN A 6 6.36 11.25 -17.80
N LEU A 7 5.53 12.27 -17.95
CA LEU A 7 4.61 12.38 -19.09
C LEU A 7 5.38 12.47 -20.41
N THR A 8 6.43 13.31 -20.45
CA THR A 8 7.33 13.43 -21.61
C THR A 8 8.00 12.11 -21.93
N ALA A 9 8.62 11.45 -20.95
CA ALA A 9 9.28 10.16 -21.15
C ALA A 9 8.31 9.08 -21.66
N ALA A 10 7.10 9.02 -21.08
CA ALA A 10 6.06 8.09 -21.53
C ALA A 10 5.63 8.38 -22.98
N ARG A 11 5.44 9.65 -23.34
CA ARG A 11 5.07 10.07 -24.70
C ARG A 11 6.15 9.74 -25.73
N GLU A 12 7.42 9.91 -25.37
CA GLU A 12 8.57 9.63 -26.24
C GLU A 12 8.91 8.14 -26.38
N SER A 13 8.30 7.28 -25.54
CA SER A 13 8.47 5.82 -25.63
C SER A 13 8.00 5.24 -26.98
N PHE A 14 8.48 4.03 -27.30
CA PHE A 14 8.18 3.36 -28.58
C PHE A 14 6.68 3.21 -28.83
N SER A 15 5.93 2.91 -27.77
CA SER A 15 4.49 2.72 -27.78
C SER A 15 3.75 4.05 -27.61
N GLY A 16 4.28 4.94 -26.77
CA GLY A 16 3.66 6.22 -26.41
C GLY A 16 3.45 7.17 -27.59
N LYS A 17 4.38 7.21 -28.56
CA LYS A 17 4.25 8.06 -29.75
C LYS A 17 3.03 7.75 -30.62
N ASN A 18 2.49 6.53 -30.52
CA ASN A 18 1.36 6.06 -31.31
C ASN A 18 0.05 5.96 -30.50
N MET A 19 0.06 6.40 -29.24
CA MET A 19 -1.11 6.41 -28.37
C MET A 19 -1.86 7.73 -28.49
N THR A 20 -3.18 7.70 -28.35
CA THR A 20 -3.94 8.92 -28.03
C THR A 20 -3.55 9.44 -26.64
N GLU A 21 -3.88 10.70 -26.34
CA GLU A 21 -3.66 11.27 -25.01
C GLU A 21 -4.37 10.46 -23.91
N THR A 22 -5.61 10.04 -24.16
CA THR A 22 -6.37 9.19 -23.24
C THR A 22 -5.71 7.83 -23.01
N GLN A 23 -5.19 7.20 -24.07
CA GLN A 23 -4.50 5.92 -23.97
C GLN A 23 -3.20 6.02 -23.18
N LEU A 24 -2.41 7.07 -23.41
CA LEU A 24 -1.16 7.29 -22.70
C LEU A 24 -1.43 7.49 -21.20
N ASN A 25 -2.38 8.36 -20.85
CA ASN A 25 -2.72 8.62 -19.45
C ASN A 25 -3.23 7.37 -18.73
N LYS A 26 -4.03 6.53 -19.39
CA LYS A 26 -4.44 5.22 -18.85
C LYS A 26 -3.26 4.29 -18.64
N ALA A 27 -2.34 4.20 -19.62
CA ALA A 27 -1.17 3.35 -19.52
C ALA A 27 -0.24 3.78 -18.37
N ILE A 28 -0.06 5.09 -18.16
CA ILE A 28 0.70 5.64 -17.02
C ILE A 28 0.02 5.26 -15.70
N ALA A 29 -1.29 5.48 -15.58
CA ALA A 29 -2.02 5.14 -14.35
C ALA A 29 -1.92 3.64 -14.02
N ILE A 30 -2.01 2.77 -15.02
CA ILE A 30 -1.81 1.32 -14.85
C ILE A 30 -0.36 1.01 -14.43
N ALA A 31 0.63 1.63 -15.06
CA ALA A 31 2.03 1.45 -14.71
C ALA A 31 2.31 1.88 -13.25
N ASP A 32 1.65 2.93 -12.76
CA ASP A 32 1.74 3.40 -11.37
C ASP A 32 1.15 2.39 -10.38
N ILE A 33 0.01 1.78 -10.71
CA ILE A 33 -0.57 0.71 -9.89
C ILE A 33 0.38 -0.48 -9.83
N ILE A 34 0.91 -0.91 -10.98
CA ILE A 34 1.87 -2.03 -11.03
C ILE A 34 3.14 -1.69 -10.24
N HIS A 35 3.64 -0.47 -10.33
CA HIS A 35 4.78 -0.01 -9.54
C HIS A 35 4.52 -0.14 -8.03
N ALA A 36 3.32 0.26 -7.58
CA ALA A 36 2.92 0.10 -6.19
C ALA A 36 2.82 -1.37 -5.77
N ASP A 37 2.33 -2.27 -6.63
CA ASP A 37 2.25 -3.71 -6.34
C ASP A 37 3.65 -4.36 -6.25
N ILE A 38 4.60 -3.95 -7.09
CA ILE A 38 6.00 -4.38 -7.01
C ILE A 38 6.63 -3.89 -5.70
N GLN A 39 6.46 -2.61 -5.34
CA GLN A 39 6.93 -2.06 -4.06
C GLN A 39 6.34 -2.79 -2.85
N LYS A 40 5.05 -3.14 -2.93
CA LYS A 40 4.36 -3.82 -1.84
C LYS A 40 4.82 -5.28 -1.69
N SER A 41 4.85 -6.02 -2.78
CA SER A 41 4.89 -7.48 -2.76
C SER A 41 6.00 -8.13 -3.60
N GLY A 42 6.64 -7.37 -4.50
CA GLY A 42 7.54 -7.92 -5.51
C GLY A 42 6.82 -8.64 -6.65
N SER A 43 5.49 -8.64 -6.70
CA SER A 43 4.70 -9.27 -7.75
C SER A 43 4.09 -8.23 -8.70
N PHE A 44 3.99 -8.59 -9.97
CA PHE A 44 3.31 -7.78 -10.98
C PHE A 44 2.60 -8.56 -12.07
N ILE A 45 2.79 -9.88 -12.17
CA ILE A 45 2.31 -10.68 -13.32
C ILE A 45 0.78 -10.65 -13.37
N GLU A 46 0.13 -11.00 -12.27
CA GLU A 46 -1.34 -10.99 -12.16
C GLU A 46 -1.95 -9.60 -12.41
N PRO A 47 -1.54 -8.51 -11.72
CA PRO A 47 -2.11 -7.20 -12.00
C PRO A 47 -1.80 -6.73 -13.43
N LEU A 48 -0.62 -7.01 -13.98
CA LEU A 48 -0.31 -6.69 -15.37
C LEU A 48 -1.26 -7.41 -16.34
N THR A 49 -1.50 -8.71 -16.14
CA THR A 49 -2.44 -9.49 -16.96
C THR A 49 -3.85 -8.89 -16.87
N ASP A 50 -4.35 -8.65 -15.67
CA ASP A 50 -5.70 -8.12 -15.44
C ASP A 50 -5.89 -6.74 -16.07
N PHE A 51 -4.95 -5.82 -15.83
CA PHE A 51 -5.02 -4.48 -16.39
C PHE A 51 -4.80 -4.46 -17.90
N SER A 52 -3.98 -5.37 -18.45
CA SER A 52 -3.83 -5.51 -19.91
C SER A 52 -5.14 -5.92 -20.56
N HIS A 53 -5.87 -6.87 -19.97
CA HIS A 53 -7.20 -7.26 -20.46
C HIS A 53 -8.23 -6.14 -20.30
N ALA A 54 -8.23 -5.43 -19.18
CA ALA A 54 -9.14 -4.29 -18.97
C ALA A 54 -8.87 -3.16 -19.98
N PHE A 55 -7.59 -2.82 -20.19
CA PHE A 55 -7.17 -1.76 -21.10
C PHE A 55 -7.53 -2.09 -22.55
N ALA A 56 -7.19 -3.31 -23.00
CA ALA A 56 -7.53 -3.85 -24.31
C ALA A 56 -9.02 -3.75 -24.65
N ARG A 57 -9.89 -4.18 -23.73
CA ARG A 57 -11.35 -4.14 -23.91
C ARG A 57 -11.87 -2.72 -24.12
N SER A 58 -11.29 -1.73 -23.43
CA SER A 58 -11.74 -0.34 -23.51
C SER A 58 -11.29 0.38 -24.79
N GLU A 59 -10.20 -0.05 -25.41
CA GLU A 59 -9.54 0.66 -26.51
C GLU A 59 -9.51 -0.12 -27.85
N LYS A 60 -10.15 -1.30 -27.90
CA LYS A 60 -10.32 -2.14 -29.10
C LYS A 60 -9.00 -2.64 -29.73
N PHE A 61 -7.99 -2.93 -28.91
CA PHE A 61 -6.81 -3.71 -29.31
C PHE A 61 -6.71 -5.02 -28.51
N ASP A 62 -5.80 -5.93 -28.89
CA ASP A 62 -5.60 -7.18 -28.16
C ASP A 62 -4.79 -7.00 -26.85
N ALA A 63 -4.91 -7.98 -25.95
CA ALA A 63 -4.28 -7.93 -24.63
C ALA A 63 -2.74 -7.99 -24.69
N MET A 64 -2.14 -8.65 -25.68
CA MET A 64 -0.68 -8.70 -25.82
C MET A 64 -0.12 -7.33 -26.21
N ARG A 65 -0.83 -6.62 -27.10
CA ARG A 65 -0.51 -5.24 -27.45
C ARG A 65 -0.66 -4.31 -26.24
N ALA A 66 -1.72 -4.48 -25.45
CA ALA A 66 -1.94 -3.74 -24.21
C ALA A 66 -0.79 -3.94 -23.20
N GLU A 67 -0.39 -5.19 -22.99
CA GLU A 67 0.69 -5.54 -22.08
C GLU A 67 2.01 -4.90 -22.52
N LYS A 68 2.35 -5.00 -23.81
CA LYS A 68 3.56 -4.39 -24.36
C LYS A 68 3.57 -2.87 -24.16
N MET A 69 2.43 -2.23 -24.40
CA MET A 69 2.23 -0.79 -24.18
C MET A 69 2.46 -0.39 -22.72
N ILE A 70 1.90 -1.14 -21.78
CA ILE A 70 2.06 -0.89 -20.34
C ILE A 70 3.51 -1.09 -19.89
N ARG A 71 4.17 -2.17 -20.34
CA ARG A 71 5.58 -2.45 -20.01
C ARG A 71 6.54 -1.37 -20.52
N ASP A 72 6.29 -0.88 -21.73
CA ASP A 72 7.10 0.17 -22.35
C ASP A 72 6.94 1.50 -21.61
N VAL A 73 5.69 1.90 -21.31
CA VAL A 73 5.40 3.09 -20.50
C VAL A 73 6.00 2.98 -19.09
N PHE A 74 5.90 1.81 -18.45
CA PHE A 74 6.54 1.57 -17.16
C PHE A 74 8.05 1.79 -17.25
N THR A 75 8.70 1.18 -18.24
CA THR A 75 10.16 1.29 -18.40
C THR A 75 10.58 2.74 -18.66
N ALA A 76 9.85 3.45 -19.51
CA ALA A 76 10.14 4.85 -19.81
C ALA A 76 9.96 5.77 -18.60
N THR A 77 8.92 5.57 -17.80
CA THR A 77 8.61 6.44 -16.64
C THR A 77 9.42 6.12 -15.38
N ARG A 78 10.00 4.91 -15.30
CA ARG A 78 10.74 4.41 -14.13
C ARG A 78 12.23 4.20 -14.38
N GLY A 79 12.69 4.25 -15.62
CA GLY A 79 14.09 4.02 -16.00
C GLY A 79 14.55 2.55 -15.89
N GLN A 80 13.65 1.64 -15.52
CA GLN A 80 13.92 0.21 -15.38
C GLN A 80 12.66 -0.61 -15.69
N SER A 81 12.85 -1.83 -16.14
CA SER A 81 11.75 -2.78 -16.35
C SER A 81 11.19 -3.30 -15.03
N MET A 82 9.95 -3.83 -15.07
CA MET A 82 9.30 -4.45 -13.91
C MET A 82 10.13 -5.60 -13.30
N ASN A 83 10.81 -6.40 -14.14
CA ASN A 83 11.68 -7.48 -13.67
C ASN A 83 12.93 -6.94 -12.95
N GLN A 84 13.60 -5.94 -13.54
CA GLN A 84 14.76 -5.30 -12.92
C GLN A 84 14.38 -4.67 -11.57
N MET A 85 13.22 -4.03 -11.49
CA MET A 85 12.73 -3.48 -10.24
C MET A 85 12.48 -4.58 -9.19
N ARG A 86 11.79 -5.66 -9.55
CA ARG A 86 11.59 -6.81 -8.64
C ARG A 86 12.92 -7.38 -8.15
N GLU A 87 13.87 -7.59 -9.06
CA GLU A 87 15.19 -8.16 -8.75
C GLU A 87 16.01 -7.23 -7.86
N SER A 88 15.96 -5.92 -8.07
CA SER A 88 16.65 -4.96 -7.19
C SER A 88 16.08 -4.95 -5.77
N LEU A 89 14.75 -5.00 -5.62
CA LEU A 89 14.11 -5.09 -4.29
C LEU A 89 14.48 -6.39 -3.57
N GLN A 90 14.53 -7.51 -4.29
CA GLN A 90 14.96 -8.80 -3.73
C GLN A 90 16.43 -8.75 -3.32
N THR A 91 17.30 -8.25 -4.20
CA THR A 91 18.73 -8.10 -3.93
C THR A 91 18.98 -7.21 -2.72
N ALA A 92 18.23 -6.11 -2.57
CA ALA A 92 18.31 -5.24 -1.40
C ALA A 92 17.91 -5.97 -0.12
N ALA A 93 16.87 -6.81 -0.17
CA ALA A 93 16.43 -7.60 0.96
C ALA A 93 17.46 -8.66 1.39
N ASP A 94 18.14 -9.27 0.42
CA ASP A 94 19.19 -10.27 0.68
C ASP A 94 20.49 -9.64 1.20
N ASN A 95 20.69 -8.33 0.98
CA ASN A 95 21.89 -7.59 1.33
C ASN A 95 21.61 -6.42 2.29
N LEU A 96 20.68 -6.63 3.24
CA LEU A 96 20.37 -5.61 4.24
C LEU A 96 21.60 -5.28 5.10
N PRO A 97 21.84 -3.99 5.42
CA PRO A 97 22.92 -3.60 6.33
C PRO A 97 22.61 -4.05 7.77
N ASP A 98 23.65 -4.18 8.59
CA ASP A 98 23.51 -4.57 10.01
C ASP A 98 22.57 -3.64 10.80
N THR A 99 22.46 -2.37 10.38
CA THR A 99 21.56 -1.37 10.97
C THR A 99 20.08 -1.65 10.72
N ALA A 100 19.74 -2.47 9.72
CA ALA A 100 18.35 -2.71 9.32
C ALA A 100 17.54 -3.37 10.43
N ARG A 101 18.13 -4.30 11.20
CA ARG A 101 17.42 -4.97 12.31
C ARG A 101 17.07 -3.98 13.42
N ALA A 102 18.01 -3.12 13.81
CA ALA A 102 17.78 -2.09 14.82
C ALA A 102 16.70 -1.11 14.35
N ARG A 103 16.76 -0.67 13.09
CA ARG A 103 15.76 0.24 12.53
C ARG A 103 14.38 -0.40 12.43
N ALA A 104 14.31 -1.67 12.02
CA ALA A 104 13.07 -2.43 11.95
C ALA A 104 12.40 -2.56 13.33
N LEU A 105 13.19 -2.75 14.39
CA LEU A 105 12.67 -2.80 15.76
C LEU A 105 12.04 -1.46 16.15
N VAL A 106 12.72 -0.34 15.89
CA VAL A 106 12.16 1.00 16.14
C VAL A 106 10.85 1.20 15.37
N CYS A 107 10.77 0.78 14.11
CA CYS A 107 9.53 0.84 13.34
C CYS A 107 8.43 -0.05 13.94
N ALA A 108 8.76 -1.26 14.38
CA ALA A 108 7.81 -2.17 15.01
C ALA A 108 7.25 -1.60 16.32
N GLU A 109 8.11 -1.02 17.16
CA GLU A 109 7.72 -0.42 18.44
C GLU A 109 6.85 0.85 18.25
N SER A 110 7.10 1.62 17.19
CA SER A 110 6.28 2.80 16.87
C SER A 110 4.81 2.49 16.54
N ILE A 111 4.48 1.23 16.23
CA ILE A 111 3.10 0.81 15.93
C ILE A 111 2.17 1.09 17.12
N GLY A 112 2.67 0.92 18.35
CA GLY A 112 1.87 1.16 19.54
C GLY A 112 1.45 2.63 19.67
N ASP A 113 2.38 3.54 19.42
CA ASP A 113 2.10 4.99 19.42
C ASP A 113 1.09 5.36 18.32
N LEU A 114 1.23 4.76 17.13
CA LEU A 114 0.32 4.97 16.01
C LEU A 114 -1.11 4.48 16.30
N ILE A 115 -1.26 3.38 17.03
CA ILE A 115 -2.58 2.85 17.45
C ILE A 115 -3.23 3.79 18.47
N GLN A 116 -2.44 4.37 19.38
CA GLN A 116 -2.92 5.28 20.42
C GLN A 116 -3.26 6.68 19.90
N ALA A 117 -2.52 7.17 18.90
CA ALA A 117 -2.64 8.55 18.40
C ALA A 117 -3.97 8.87 17.72
N ALA A 118 -4.76 7.87 17.31
CA ALA A 118 -6.04 8.06 16.64
C ALA A 118 -7.14 7.17 17.26
N PRO A 119 -8.38 7.68 17.43
CA PRO A 119 -9.41 7.06 18.28
C PRO A 119 -9.78 5.61 17.94
N THR A 120 -9.47 5.15 16.73
CA THR A 120 -9.82 3.82 16.23
C THR A 120 -8.84 3.29 15.18
N GLN A 121 -7.60 3.79 15.10
CA GLN A 121 -6.67 3.36 14.05
C GLN A 121 -6.24 1.90 14.25
N PRO A 122 -6.71 0.94 13.43
CA PRO A 122 -6.37 -0.47 13.60
C PRO A 122 -4.89 -0.75 13.32
N PHE A 123 -4.38 -1.81 13.93
CA PHE A 123 -3.05 -2.38 13.80
C PHE A 123 -2.64 -2.51 12.35
N TYR A 124 -3.48 -3.04 11.46
CA TYR A 124 -3.06 -3.24 10.06
C TYR A 124 -2.71 -1.91 9.36
N LEU A 125 -3.38 -0.79 9.69
CA LEU A 125 -3.04 0.53 9.16
C LEU A 125 -1.78 1.09 9.80
N ALA A 126 -1.60 0.89 11.11
CA ALA A 126 -0.38 1.31 11.81
C ALA A 126 0.85 0.54 11.29
N GLN A 127 0.74 -0.78 11.16
CA GLN A 127 1.76 -1.66 10.61
C GLN A 127 2.08 -1.31 9.16
N ASP A 128 1.07 -0.99 8.34
CA ASP A 128 1.29 -0.60 6.94
C ASP A 128 2.11 0.69 6.84
N ARG A 129 1.79 1.72 7.64
CA ARG A 129 2.58 2.97 7.69
C ARG A 129 4.03 2.74 8.11
N ALA A 130 4.24 1.94 9.15
CA ALA A 130 5.59 1.61 9.62
C ALA A 130 6.36 0.80 8.56
N ALA A 131 5.70 -0.13 7.87
CA ALA A 131 6.30 -0.91 6.80
C ALA A 131 6.64 -0.05 5.57
N VAL A 132 5.79 0.90 5.19
CA VAL A 132 6.08 1.87 4.11
C VAL A 132 7.34 2.67 4.44
N THR A 133 7.47 3.12 5.68
CA THR A 133 8.67 3.86 6.13
C THR A 133 9.92 3.00 6.00
N LEU A 134 9.90 1.78 6.55
CA LEU A 134 11.06 0.89 6.55
C LEU A 134 11.43 0.41 5.14
N SER A 135 10.45 0.02 4.34
CA SER A 135 10.67 -0.43 2.96
C SER A 135 11.27 0.65 2.08
N SER A 136 10.80 1.90 2.21
CA SER A 136 11.37 3.04 1.49
C SER A 136 12.81 3.35 1.93
N GLU A 137 13.13 3.18 3.21
CA GLU A 137 14.47 3.46 3.75
C GLU A 137 15.52 2.47 3.24
N PHE A 138 15.17 1.17 3.15
CA PHE A 138 16.10 0.12 2.75
C PHE A 138 15.94 -0.37 1.31
N GLY A 139 14.98 0.18 0.56
CA GLY A 139 14.72 -0.24 -0.82
C GLY A 139 14.28 -1.70 -0.94
N ILE A 140 13.47 -2.18 0.01
CA ILE A 140 12.92 -3.55 0.02
C ILE A 140 11.41 -3.53 -0.19
N THR A 141 10.79 -4.70 -0.36
CA THR A 141 9.32 -4.76 -0.42
C THR A 141 8.69 -4.47 0.93
N GLN A 142 7.46 -3.95 0.94
CA GLN A 142 6.70 -3.79 2.19
C GLN A 142 6.46 -5.13 2.90
N ASN A 143 6.28 -6.22 2.15
CA ASN A 143 6.17 -7.55 2.73
C ASN A 143 7.46 -7.99 3.45
N ALA A 144 8.63 -7.75 2.84
CA ALA A 144 9.91 -8.02 3.49
C ALA A 144 10.11 -7.15 4.73
N ALA A 145 9.74 -5.87 4.68
CA ALA A 145 9.75 -4.97 5.82
C ALA A 145 8.86 -5.48 6.96
N LYS A 146 7.62 -5.90 6.68
CA LYS A 146 6.70 -6.47 7.68
C LYS A 146 7.25 -7.74 8.31
N ALA A 147 7.85 -8.63 7.52
CA ALA A 147 8.46 -9.84 8.01
C ALA A 147 9.65 -9.55 8.94
N LEU A 148 10.54 -8.62 8.55
CA LEU A 148 11.68 -8.20 9.36
C LEU A 148 11.22 -7.56 10.67
N MET A 149 10.23 -6.67 10.62
CA MET A 149 9.65 -6.03 11.82
C MET A 149 9.05 -7.06 12.79
N ALA A 150 8.34 -8.07 12.26
CA ALA A 150 7.79 -9.12 13.10
C ALA A 150 8.89 -9.95 13.78
N ASP A 151 9.90 -10.37 13.01
CA ASP A 151 11.04 -11.16 13.52
C ASP A 151 11.80 -10.43 14.63
N VAL A 152 12.22 -9.18 14.39
CA VAL A 152 13.01 -8.44 15.39
C VAL A 152 12.19 -8.09 16.63
N PHE A 153 10.88 -7.84 16.48
CA PHE A 153 10.01 -7.55 17.61
C PHE A 153 9.83 -8.80 18.48
N GLU A 154 9.60 -9.96 17.87
CA GLU A 154 9.46 -11.22 18.60
C GLU A 154 10.76 -11.58 19.34
N GLN A 155 11.92 -11.39 18.72
CA GLN A 155 13.21 -11.60 19.37
C GLN A 155 13.45 -10.66 20.56
N ALA A 156 13.02 -9.41 20.47
CA ALA A 156 13.22 -8.42 21.52
C ALA A 156 12.24 -8.59 22.69
N HIS A 157 10.99 -8.94 22.40
CA HIS A 157 9.88 -8.91 23.37
C HIS A 157 9.35 -10.30 23.76
N GLY A 158 9.82 -11.37 23.10
CA GLY A 158 9.34 -12.74 23.31
C GLY A 158 7.87 -12.93 22.94
N LYS A 159 7.34 -12.07 22.05
CA LYS A 159 5.93 -12.03 21.67
C LYS A 159 5.74 -11.58 20.24
N GLU A 160 4.78 -12.18 19.55
CA GLU A 160 4.42 -11.79 18.19
C GLU A 160 3.89 -10.34 18.11
N LEU A 161 4.39 -9.59 17.14
CA LEU A 161 4.00 -8.20 16.88
C LEU A 161 2.49 -8.05 16.62
N TYR A 162 1.88 -8.98 15.90
CA TYR A 162 0.44 -8.96 15.62
C TYR A 162 -0.37 -9.09 16.91
N ALA A 163 -0.06 -10.09 17.75
CA ALA A 163 -0.75 -10.31 19.01
C ALA A 163 -0.64 -9.09 19.92
N HIS A 164 0.57 -8.51 20.03
CA HIS A 164 0.77 -7.27 20.78
C HIS A 164 -0.08 -6.10 20.24
N GLY A 165 -0.11 -5.90 18.92
CA GLY A 165 -0.92 -4.87 18.30
C GLY A 165 -2.43 -5.02 18.55
N LYS A 166 -2.94 -6.26 18.53
CA LYS A 166 -4.36 -6.53 18.83
C LYS A 166 -4.73 -6.24 20.28
N GLU A 167 -3.83 -6.53 21.23
CA GLU A 167 -4.05 -6.16 22.63
C GLU A 167 -4.11 -4.65 22.83
N LEU A 168 -3.28 -3.88 22.10
CA LEU A 168 -3.35 -2.42 22.13
C LEU A 168 -4.67 -1.91 21.53
N GLU A 169 -5.14 -2.45 20.40
CA GLU A 169 -6.46 -2.10 19.87
C GLU A 169 -7.57 -2.35 20.90
N GLU A 170 -7.54 -3.50 21.58
CA GLU A 170 -8.51 -3.84 22.61
C GLU A 170 -8.45 -2.88 23.80
N ALA A 171 -7.25 -2.53 24.25
CA ALA A 171 -7.05 -1.61 25.37
C ALA A 171 -7.52 -0.18 25.05
N TYR A 172 -7.19 0.33 23.86
CA TYR A 172 -7.39 1.75 23.52
C TYR A 172 -8.67 2.04 22.72
N HIS A 173 -9.10 1.15 21.82
CA HIS A 173 -10.26 1.43 20.95
C HIS A 173 -11.56 0.84 21.47
N LYS A 174 -11.53 -0.25 22.24
CA LYS A 174 -12.77 -0.85 22.79
C LYS A 174 -13.54 0.16 23.65
N PRO A 175 -12.92 0.91 24.59
CA PRO A 175 -13.65 1.89 25.39
C PRO A 175 -14.26 3.01 24.54
N VAL A 176 -13.53 3.47 23.51
CA VAL A 176 -14.01 4.52 22.58
C VAL A 176 -15.23 4.03 21.79
N ARG A 177 -15.17 2.82 21.23
CA ARG A 177 -16.28 2.22 20.47
C ARG A 177 -17.50 1.98 21.34
N GLU A 178 -17.31 1.50 22.58
CA GLU A 178 -18.41 1.29 23.53
C GLU A 178 -19.09 2.61 23.91
N ALA A 179 -18.30 3.68 24.12
CA ALA A 179 -18.83 5.02 24.38
C ALA A 179 -19.62 5.58 23.18
N GLU A 180 -19.11 5.42 21.94
CA GLU A 180 -19.83 5.83 20.72
C GLU A 180 -21.15 5.07 20.53
N ILE A 181 -21.15 3.75 20.79
CA ILE A 181 -22.36 2.93 20.72
C ILE A 181 -23.38 3.36 21.78
N ALA A 182 -22.92 3.62 23.01
CA ALA A 182 -23.78 4.10 24.09
C ALA A 182 -24.39 5.48 23.78
N ALA A 183 -23.59 6.41 23.25
CA ALA A 183 -24.04 7.73 22.81
C ALA A 183 -25.12 7.63 21.72
N ARG A 184 -24.88 6.83 20.66
CA ARG A 184 -25.87 6.62 19.60
C ARG A 184 -27.17 6.00 20.11
N LYS A 185 -27.10 5.06 21.06
CA LYS A 185 -28.31 4.47 21.68
C LYS A 185 -29.07 5.51 22.50
N ALA A 186 -28.38 6.37 23.25
CA ALA A 186 -29.00 7.44 24.01
C ALA A 186 -29.72 8.45 23.10
N GLU A 187 -29.09 8.87 22.01
CA GLU A 187 -29.70 9.76 20.99
C GLU A 187 -30.94 9.14 20.34
N GLN A 188 -30.89 7.84 20.02
CA GLN A 188 -32.04 7.11 19.46
C GLN A 188 -33.22 7.00 20.45
N LEU A 189 -32.94 6.86 21.75
CA LEU A 189 -33.98 6.84 22.78
C LEU A 189 -34.60 8.23 22.99
N GLN A 190 -33.80 9.29 22.98
CA GLN A 190 -34.28 10.66 23.10
C GLN A 190 -35.16 11.08 21.91
N SER A 191 -34.74 10.77 20.68
CA SER A 191 -35.53 11.07 19.48
C SER A 191 -36.87 10.30 19.41
N ARG A 192 -36.90 9.05 19.89
CA ARG A 192 -38.15 8.27 20.00
C ARG A 192 -39.12 8.84 21.05
N ASN A 193 -38.62 9.22 22.22
CA ASN A 193 -39.45 9.81 23.28
C ASN A 193 -40.02 11.18 22.88
N HIS A 194 -39.27 11.98 22.11
CA HIS A 194 -39.75 13.28 21.65
C HIS A 194 -40.85 13.18 20.58
N THR A 195 -40.89 12.09 19.81
CA THR A 195 -41.93 11.86 18.80
C THR A 195 -43.26 11.39 19.43
N GLN A 196 -43.21 10.69 20.58
CA GLN A 196 -44.40 10.23 21.30
C GLN A 196 -45.09 11.31 22.15
N SER A 197 -44.40 12.40 22.52
CA SER A 197 -45.01 13.49 23.32
C SER A 197 -45.88 14.47 22.52
N TYR A 198 -45.98 14.29 21.20
CA TYR A 198 -46.77 15.14 20.29
C TYR A 198 -47.92 14.40 19.58
N SER A 199 -48.28 13.19 20.05
CA SER A 199 -49.47 12.43 19.63
C SER A 199 -50.51 12.40 20.74
#